data_AF-A0A7W0T1R9-F1
#
_entry.id   AF-A0A7W0T1R9-F1
#
_cell.length_a   1.000
_cell.length_b   1.000
_cell.length_c   1.000
_cell.angle_alpha   90.00
_cell.angle_beta   90.00
_cell.angle_gamma   90.00
#
_symmetry.space_group_name_H-M   'P 1'
#
loop_
_entity.id
_entity.type
_entity.pdbx_description
1 polymer ?
#
loop_
_entity_poly.entity_id
_entity_poly.type
_entity_poly.pdbx_seq_one_letter_code
_entity_poly.pdbx_strand_id
1 'polypeptide(L)'
;MDEDDDEDSEEIGVEDALLAFESGSGVELGHVIALVNVGTEPDGQWVPRPLVDAIAARQAMGRDLANGGIDQVAWNHGPDAVRRYAAAFRMVGAIENADLLDDLAGALELRDTAPSGGTVAEFMRYRHSVSRRCDATPALDGELREVLIEYVVARASELTAAFLAS
;
A
#
# COMPACT_ATOMS: atom_id res chain seq x y z
N MET A 1 23.27 -31.53 1.73
CA MET A 1 22.15 -31.66 2.66
C MET A 1 22.38 -30.56 3.65
N ASP A 2 21.69 -29.45 3.44
CA ASP A 2 21.48 -28.34 4.39
C ASP A 2 20.12 -27.81 3.94
N GLU A 3 19.08 -28.50 4.41
CA GLU A 3 18.16 -27.98 5.44
C GLU A 3 17.19 -27.02 4.75
N ASP A 4 16.14 -27.66 4.21
CA ASP A 4 14.85 -27.06 3.90
C ASP A 4 14.32 -26.42 5.20
N ASP A 5 14.76 -25.20 5.51
CA ASP A 5 14.03 -24.27 6.38
C ASP A 5 12.87 -23.70 5.55
N ASP A 6 11.96 -24.59 5.14
CA ASP A 6 10.59 -24.23 4.89
C ASP A 6 9.99 -23.95 6.28
N GLU A 7 10.29 -22.77 6.84
CA GLU A 7 9.42 -22.19 7.87
C GLU A 7 8.03 -22.14 7.23
N ASP A 8 7.19 -23.10 7.58
CA ASP A 8 5.74 -23.07 7.43
C ASP A 8 5.28 -21.76 8.09
N SER A 9 5.36 -20.65 7.35
CA SER A 9 4.71 -19.41 7.73
C SER A 9 3.22 -19.74 7.67
N GLU A 10 2.63 -20.08 8.81
CA GLU A 10 1.21 -20.40 8.91
C GLU A 10 0.43 -19.32 8.15
N GLU A 11 -0.16 -19.72 7.02
CA GLU A 11 -0.93 -18.81 6.18
C GLU A 11 -2.10 -18.32 7.02
N ILE A 12 -2.10 -17.02 7.35
CA ILE A 12 -3.14 -16.42 8.18
C ILE A 12 -4.50 -16.65 7.49
N GLY A 13 -5.36 -17.44 8.11
CA GLY A 13 -6.71 -17.69 7.62
C GLY A 13 -7.59 -16.44 7.73
N VAL A 14 -8.61 -16.35 6.87
CA VAL A 14 -9.59 -15.23 6.94
C VAL A 14 -10.37 -15.25 8.24
N GLU A 15 -10.70 -16.42 8.78
CA GLU A 15 -11.39 -16.54 10.06
C GLU A 15 -10.54 -15.97 11.21
N ASP A 16 -9.24 -16.27 11.24
CA ASP A 16 -8.29 -15.71 12.21
C ASP A 16 -8.14 -14.20 12.07
N ALA A 17 -8.09 -13.70 10.83
CA ALA A 17 -8.07 -12.27 10.54
C ALA A 17 -9.32 -11.56 11.06
N LEU A 18 -10.52 -12.10 10.79
CA LEU A 18 -11.79 -11.53 11.28
C LEU A 18 -11.87 -11.53 12.81
N LEU A 19 -11.46 -12.63 13.47
CA LEU A 19 -11.39 -12.72 14.92
C LEU A 19 -10.43 -11.67 15.51
N ALA A 20 -9.25 -11.49 14.89
CA ALA A 20 -8.30 -10.47 15.31
C ALA A 20 -8.91 -9.06 15.19
N PHE A 21 -9.60 -8.76 14.08
CA PHE A 21 -10.25 -7.47 13.86
C PHE A 21 -11.35 -7.19 14.89
N GLU A 22 -12.19 -8.17 15.20
CA GLU A 22 -13.26 -8.03 16.20
C GLU A 22 -12.70 -7.82 17.62
N SER A 23 -11.59 -8.48 17.94
CA SER A 23 -10.92 -8.30 19.22
C SER A 23 -10.21 -6.94 19.34
N GLY A 24 -9.88 -6.30 18.20
CA GLY A 24 -9.10 -5.07 18.13
C GLY A 24 -7.67 -5.18 18.65
N SER A 25 -7.17 -6.39 18.89
CA SER A 25 -5.85 -6.66 19.48
C SER A 25 -5.05 -7.61 18.60
N GLY A 26 -3.73 -7.36 18.47
CA GLY A 26 -2.84 -8.22 17.69
C GLY A 26 -3.08 -8.20 16.19
N VAL A 27 -3.82 -7.20 15.69
CA VAL A 27 -4.05 -7.04 14.26
C VAL A 27 -2.78 -6.60 13.57
N GLU A 28 -2.47 -7.27 12.47
CA GLU A 28 -1.27 -7.01 11.67
C GLU A 28 -1.62 -6.90 10.19
N LEU A 29 -0.69 -6.35 9.41
CA LEU A 29 -0.85 -6.22 7.96
C LEU A 29 -1.09 -7.57 7.26
N GLY A 30 -0.52 -8.66 7.78
CA GLY A 30 -0.76 -10.01 7.26
C GLY A 30 -2.24 -10.38 7.28
N HIS A 31 -2.94 -10.08 8.37
CA HIS A 31 -4.39 -10.27 8.48
C HIS A 31 -5.17 -9.45 7.43
N VAL A 32 -4.77 -8.20 7.20
CA VAL A 32 -5.41 -7.33 6.18
C VAL A 32 -5.19 -7.86 4.77
N ILE A 33 -3.99 -8.34 4.46
CA ILE A 33 -3.65 -8.93 3.15
C ILE A 33 -4.44 -10.22 2.94
N ALA A 34 -4.51 -11.10 3.95
CA ALA A 34 -5.31 -12.33 3.88
C ALA A 34 -6.78 -12.04 3.56
N LEU A 35 -7.35 -11.02 4.23
CA LEU A 35 -8.71 -10.55 3.96
C LEU A 35 -8.89 -10.12 2.49
N VAL A 36 -7.98 -9.30 1.98
CA VAL A 36 -8.06 -8.80 0.59
C VAL A 36 -7.87 -9.92 -0.42
N ASN A 37 -6.96 -10.86 -0.19
CA ASN A 37 -6.72 -11.98 -1.12
C ASN A 37 -8.01 -12.78 -1.35
N VAL A 38 -8.68 -13.17 -0.28
CA VAL A 38 -9.97 -13.89 -0.38
C VAL A 38 -11.08 -13.00 -0.92
N GLY A 39 -11.09 -11.72 -0.57
CA GLY A 39 -12.04 -10.74 -1.10
C GLY A 39 -11.90 -10.41 -2.58
N THR A 40 -10.83 -10.85 -3.24
CA THR A 40 -10.61 -10.64 -4.68
C THR A 40 -11.01 -11.83 -5.54
N GLU A 41 -11.42 -12.94 -4.92
CA GLU A 41 -11.96 -14.09 -5.62
C GLU A 41 -13.32 -13.78 -6.26
N PRO A 42 -13.78 -14.54 -7.27
CA PRO A 42 -15.03 -14.27 -7.99
C PRO A 42 -16.26 -14.12 -7.09
N ASP A 43 -16.30 -14.84 -5.97
CA ASP A 43 -17.38 -14.81 -4.98
C ASP A 43 -17.05 -13.86 -3.79
N GLY A 44 -15.86 -13.25 -3.77
CA GLY A 44 -15.29 -12.46 -2.69
C GLY A 44 -15.71 -10.98 -2.63
N GLN A 45 -16.72 -10.55 -3.38
CA GLN A 45 -17.12 -9.13 -3.54
C GLN A 45 -17.57 -8.39 -2.26
N TRP A 46 -17.46 -9.01 -1.10
CA TRP A 46 -17.78 -8.46 0.21
C TRP A 46 -16.69 -7.55 0.79
N VAL A 47 -15.43 -7.64 0.31
CA VAL A 47 -14.36 -6.76 0.79
C VAL A 47 -14.47 -5.36 0.16
N PRO A 48 -14.42 -4.27 0.96
CA PRO A 48 -14.54 -2.91 0.46
C PRO A 48 -13.49 -2.58 -0.60
N ARG A 49 -13.94 -2.06 -1.75
CA ARG A 49 -13.07 -1.68 -2.86
C ARG A 49 -11.92 -0.73 -2.48
N PRO A 50 -12.11 0.28 -1.61
CA PRO A 50 -11.00 1.10 -1.10
C PRO A 50 -9.84 0.30 -0.52
N LEU A 51 -10.12 -0.76 0.22
CA LEU A 51 -9.10 -1.59 0.86
C LEU A 51 -8.31 -2.39 -0.18
N VAL A 52 -9.02 -2.98 -1.14
CA VAL A 52 -8.43 -3.72 -2.27
C VAL A 52 -7.51 -2.80 -3.09
N ASP A 53 -7.98 -1.60 -3.45
CA ASP A 53 -7.20 -0.66 -4.26
C ASP A 53 -5.95 -0.16 -3.50
N ALA A 54 -6.05 0.08 -2.19
CA ALA A 54 -4.91 0.50 -1.38
C ALA A 54 -3.84 -0.61 -1.24
N ILE A 55 -4.26 -1.87 -1.02
CA ILE A 55 -3.33 -3.01 -0.98
C ILE A 55 -2.69 -3.23 -2.35
N ALA A 56 -3.46 -3.16 -3.43
CA ALA A 56 -2.94 -3.29 -4.79
C ALA A 56 -1.92 -2.19 -5.11
N ALA A 57 -2.19 -0.93 -4.72
CA ALA A 57 -1.24 0.17 -4.85
C ALA A 57 0.05 -0.09 -4.05
N ARG A 58 -0.07 -0.54 -2.79
CA ARG A 58 1.10 -0.90 -1.97
C ARG A 58 1.95 -1.99 -2.63
N GLN A 59 1.32 -3.07 -3.10
CA GLN A 59 2.01 -4.17 -3.77
C GLN A 59 2.71 -3.71 -5.05
N ALA A 60 2.06 -2.86 -5.86
CA ALA A 60 2.65 -2.30 -7.07
C ALA A 60 3.92 -1.48 -6.79
N MET A 61 4.00 -0.82 -5.64
CA MET A 61 5.14 0.00 -5.23
C MET A 61 6.24 -0.77 -4.46
N GLY A 62 5.95 -1.99 -3.99
CA GLY A 62 6.76 -2.69 -2.98
C GLY A 62 8.25 -2.85 -3.36
N ARG A 63 8.53 -3.22 -4.61
CA ARG A 63 9.90 -3.35 -5.11
C ARG A 63 10.66 -2.02 -5.10
N ASP A 64 10.02 -0.93 -5.48
CA ASP A 64 10.66 0.38 -5.57
C ASP A 64 10.84 1.01 -4.19
N LEU A 65 9.86 0.85 -3.30
CA LEU A 65 9.96 1.22 -1.89
C LEU A 65 11.18 0.55 -1.24
N ALA A 66 11.36 -0.77 -1.43
CA ALA A 66 12.46 -1.52 -0.84
C ALA A 66 13.84 -1.13 -1.42
N ASN A 67 13.92 -0.80 -2.72
CA ASN A 67 15.19 -0.56 -3.39
C ASN A 67 15.64 0.91 -3.37
N GLY A 68 14.71 1.85 -3.23
CA GLY A 68 15.06 3.27 -3.23
C GLY A 68 13.96 4.20 -2.77
N GLY A 69 12.93 3.73 -2.09
CA GLY A 69 11.92 4.59 -1.49
C GLY A 69 10.92 5.20 -2.49
N ILE A 70 10.12 6.13 -1.97
CA ILE A 70 8.90 6.62 -2.62
C ILE A 70 9.16 7.54 -3.83
N ASP A 71 10.30 8.22 -3.86
CA ASP A 71 10.69 8.99 -5.04
C ASP A 71 11.10 8.07 -6.20
N GLN A 72 11.67 6.89 -5.92
CA GLN A 72 11.92 5.88 -6.95
C GLN A 72 10.61 5.32 -7.52
N VAL A 73 9.60 5.07 -6.68
CA VAL A 73 8.25 4.71 -7.15
C VAL A 73 7.74 5.75 -8.14
N ALA A 74 7.81 7.02 -7.77
CA ALA A 74 7.27 8.07 -8.62
C ALA A 74 8.00 8.13 -9.97
N TRP A 75 9.33 8.03 -9.94
CA TRP A 75 10.16 8.03 -11.14
C TRP A 75 9.86 6.86 -12.09
N ASN A 76 9.70 5.65 -11.55
CA ASN A 76 9.52 4.43 -12.35
C ASN A 76 8.10 4.30 -12.92
N HIS A 77 7.08 4.69 -12.14
CA HIS A 77 5.68 4.53 -12.53
C HIS A 77 5.09 5.75 -13.25
N GLY A 78 5.67 6.93 -13.05
CA GLY A 78 5.19 8.17 -13.66
C GLY A 78 3.98 8.80 -12.95
N PRO A 79 3.66 10.06 -13.28
CA PRO A 79 2.71 10.88 -12.52
C PRO A 79 1.29 10.31 -12.50
N ASP A 80 0.81 9.74 -13.61
CA ASP A 80 -0.55 9.19 -13.68
C ASP A 80 -0.74 7.98 -12.76
N ALA A 81 0.25 7.10 -12.67
CA ALA A 81 0.18 5.94 -11.79
C ALA A 81 0.28 6.36 -10.32
N VAL A 82 1.20 7.28 -10.03
CA VAL A 82 1.39 7.84 -8.68
C VAL A 82 0.11 8.50 -8.16
N ARG A 83 -0.61 9.26 -9.00
CA ARG A 83 -1.91 9.85 -8.62
C ARG A 83 -2.99 8.80 -8.36
N ARG A 84 -2.98 7.69 -9.10
CA ARG A 84 -3.91 6.57 -8.81
C ARG A 84 -3.59 5.94 -7.45
N TYR A 85 -2.32 5.78 -7.10
CA TYR A 85 -1.92 5.31 -5.78
C TYR A 85 -2.34 6.31 -4.69
N ALA A 86 -2.15 7.61 -4.92
CA ALA A 86 -2.58 8.67 -4.01
C ALA A 86 -4.10 8.63 -3.77
N ALA A 87 -4.89 8.46 -4.83
CA ALA A 87 -6.33 8.33 -4.75
C ALA A 87 -6.74 7.11 -3.91
N ALA A 88 -6.09 5.96 -4.12
CA ALA A 88 -6.35 4.75 -3.34
C ALA A 88 -6.08 4.94 -1.85
N PHE A 89 -4.97 5.59 -1.52
CA PHE A 89 -4.58 5.88 -0.13
C PHE A 89 -5.52 6.86 0.55
N ARG A 90 -5.99 7.88 -0.18
CA ARG A 90 -7.01 8.81 0.34
C ARG A 90 -8.31 8.10 0.72
N MET A 91 -8.72 7.07 -0.01
CA MET A 91 -9.96 6.35 0.29
C MET A 91 -9.91 5.57 1.61
N VAL A 92 -8.73 5.14 2.03
CA VAL A 92 -8.53 4.43 3.32
C VAL A 92 -8.12 5.37 4.46
N GLY A 93 -7.87 6.64 4.17
CA GLY A 93 -7.52 7.66 5.17
C GLY A 93 -6.02 7.92 5.32
N ALA A 94 -5.17 7.36 4.44
CA ALA A 94 -3.71 7.57 4.45
C ALA A 94 -3.37 8.89 3.75
N ILE A 95 -3.78 10.01 4.37
CA ILE A 95 -3.76 11.34 3.75
C ILE A 95 -2.33 11.83 3.53
N GLU A 96 -1.41 11.67 4.48
CA GLU A 96 -0.04 12.18 4.31
C GLU A 96 0.71 11.40 3.23
N ASN A 97 0.49 10.08 3.14
CA ASN A 97 1.01 9.27 2.03
C ASN A 97 0.44 9.72 0.68
N ALA A 98 -0.86 10.01 0.61
CA ALA A 98 -1.51 10.47 -0.60
C ALA A 98 -0.99 11.85 -1.05
N ASP A 99 -0.85 12.79 -0.11
CA ASP A 99 -0.33 14.14 -0.38
C ASP A 99 1.12 14.08 -0.87
N LEU A 100 1.96 13.23 -0.27
CA LEU A 100 3.33 13.02 -0.73
C LEU A 100 3.37 12.48 -2.17
N LEU A 101 2.56 11.49 -2.49
CA LEU A 101 2.47 10.95 -3.85
C LEU A 101 2.05 12.02 -4.86
N ASP A 102 1.03 12.83 -4.54
CA ASP A 102 0.59 13.93 -5.41
C ASP A 102 1.71 14.97 -5.65
N ASP A 103 2.44 15.32 -4.60
CA ASP A 103 3.59 16.22 -4.66
C ASP A 103 4.70 15.68 -5.57
N LEU A 104 5.00 14.38 -5.47
CA LEU A 104 6.00 13.70 -6.30
C LEU A 104 5.56 13.63 -7.77
N ALA A 105 4.28 13.34 -8.02
CA ALA A 105 3.71 13.37 -9.37
C ALA A 105 3.84 14.77 -10.00
N GLY A 106 3.47 15.82 -9.26
CA GLY A 106 3.61 17.21 -9.72
C GLY A 106 5.07 17.59 -9.99
N ALA A 107 6.00 17.16 -9.13
CA ALA A 107 7.42 17.42 -9.32
C ALA A 107 8.00 16.74 -10.58
N LEU A 108 7.46 15.59 -11.01
CA LEU A 108 7.86 14.92 -12.25
C LEU A 108 7.34 15.65 -13.49
N GLU A 109 6.08 16.10 -13.48
CA GLU A 109 5.47 16.81 -14.61
C GLU A 109 6.21 18.11 -14.95
N LEU A 110 6.69 18.82 -13.94
CA LEU A 110 7.47 20.05 -14.12
C LEU A 110 8.80 19.84 -14.82
N ARG A 111 9.30 18.60 -14.95
CA ARG A 111 10.62 18.32 -15.51
C ARG A 111 10.62 18.00 -17.00
N ASP A 112 9.46 17.85 -17.64
CA ASP A 112 9.33 17.49 -19.07
C ASP A 112 10.19 16.28 -19.47
N THR A 113 10.44 15.37 -18.51
CA THR A 113 11.19 14.13 -18.71
C THR A 113 10.22 12.98 -18.81
N ALA A 114 10.30 12.20 -19.89
CA ALA A 114 9.48 11.00 -20.05
C ALA A 114 9.69 10.06 -18.85
N PRO A 115 8.62 9.64 -18.15
CA PRO A 115 8.70 8.60 -17.13
C PRO A 115 9.34 7.34 -17.76
N SER A 116 10.19 6.63 -17.02
CA SER A 116 10.86 5.38 -17.44
C SER A 116 11.94 5.45 -18.55
N GLY A 117 12.41 6.65 -18.95
CA GLY A 117 13.47 6.79 -19.97
C GLY A 117 14.66 7.69 -19.60
N GLY A 118 14.65 8.30 -18.41
CA GLY A 118 15.68 9.24 -18.00
C GLY A 118 16.97 8.58 -17.52
N THR A 119 18.06 9.30 -17.70
CA THR A 119 19.40 8.98 -17.19
C THR A 119 19.45 8.98 -15.65
N VAL A 120 20.44 8.29 -15.07
CA VAL A 120 20.72 8.36 -13.63
C VAL A 120 20.92 9.82 -13.18
N ALA A 121 21.53 10.66 -14.00
CA ALA A 121 21.71 12.08 -13.70
C ALA A 121 20.37 12.85 -13.61
N GLU A 122 19.38 12.50 -14.43
CA GLU A 122 18.03 13.09 -14.34
C GLU A 122 17.30 12.64 -13.09
N PHE A 123 17.36 11.34 -12.78
CA PHE A 123 16.80 10.80 -11.55
C PHE A 123 17.42 11.45 -10.31
N MET A 124 18.75 11.57 -10.24
CA MET A 124 19.41 12.19 -9.09
C MET A 124 19.04 13.66 -8.93
N ARG A 125 18.85 14.40 -10.03
CA ARG A 125 18.35 15.78 -9.95
C ARG A 125 16.88 15.82 -9.50
N TYR A 126 16.06 14.82 -9.86
CA TYR A 126 14.69 14.67 -9.37
C TYR A 126 14.67 14.39 -7.87
N ARG A 127 15.34 13.33 -7.44
CA ARG A 127 15.53 12.95 -6.03
C ARG A 127 15.97 14.15 -5.18
N HIS A 128 16.96 14.91 -5.63
CA HIS A 128 17.43 16.08 -4.88
C HIS A 128 16.35 17.18 -4.74
N SER A 129 15.47 17.35 -5.72
CA SER A 129 14.41 18.36 -5.67
C SER A 129 13.24 17.99 -4.75
N VAL A 130 13.09 16.70 -4.43
CA VAL A 130 12.00 16.18 -3.60
C VAL A 130 12.47 15.64 -2.25
N SER A 131 13.78 15.49 -2.03
CA SER A 131 14.34 14.82 -0.84
C SER A 131 13.80 15.37 0.48
N ARG A 132 13.70 16.69 0.61
CA ARG A 132 13.15 17.33 1.83
C ARG A 132 11.71 16.92 2.14
N ARG A 133 10.89 16.64 1.12
CA ARG A 133 9.51 16.15 1.32
C ARG A 133 9.54 14.70 1.77
N CYS A 134 10.33 13.87 1.08
CA CYS A 134 10.48 12.46 1.44
C CYS A 134 11.03 12.26 2.86
N ASP A 135 11.94 13.13 3.31
CA ASP A 135 12.52 13.08 4.66
C ASP A 135 11.56 13.59 5.75
N ALA A 136 10.55 14.38 5.38
CA ALA A 136 9.60 15.01 6.31
C ALA A 136 8.34 14.17 6.55
N THR A 137 8.02 13.24 5.66
CA THR A 137 6.86 12.35 5.79
C THR A 137 7.27 11.06 6.49
N PRO A 138 6.42 10.50 7.37
CA PRO A 138 6.64 9.17 7.93
C PRO A 138 6.95 8.14 6.84
N ALA A 139 7.68 7.08 7.19
CA ALA A 139 7.95 6.00 6.28
C ALA A 139 6.60 5.45 5.75
N LEU A 140 6.39 5.55 4.43
CA LEU A 140 5.09 5.30 3.81
C LEU A 140 4.51 3.94 4.22
N ASP A 141 5.36 2.93 4.34
CA ASP A 141 4.91 1.59 4.72
C ASP A 141 4.42 1.50 6.16
N GLY A 142 4.95 2.32 7.07
CA GLY A 142 4.55 2.37 8.47
C GLY A 142 3.17 3.03 8.65
N GLU A 143 3.00 4.25 8.14
CA GLU A 143 1.73 4.98 8.23
C GLU A 143 0.61 4.25 7.50
N LEU A 144 0.85 3.80 6.27
CA LEU A 144 -0.14 3.05 5.51
C LEU A 144 -0.53 1.75 6.23
N ARG A 145 0.42 1.04 6.84
CA ARG A 145 0.12 -0.16 7.64
C ARG A 145 -0.83 0.16 8.79
N GLU A 146 -0.54 1.21 9.55
CA GLU A 146 -1.38 1.63 10.68
C GLU A 146 -2.79 2.01 10.20
N VAL A 147 -2.89 2.84 9.17
CA VAL A 147 -4.18 3.27 8.61
C VAL A 147 -5.00 2.10 8.08
N LEU A 148 -4.37 1.14 7.40
CA LEU A 148 -5.07 -0.04 6.89
C LEU A 148 -5.60 -0.92 8.03
N ILE A 149 -4.83 -1.08 9.10
CA ILE A 149 -5.25 -1.80 10.32
C ILE A 149 -6.42 -1.07 10.98
N GLU A 150 -6.31 0.25 11.18
CA GLU A 150 -7.39 1.06 11.75
C GLU A 150 -8.66 1.01 10.88
N TYR A 151 -8.51 1.03 9.56
CA TYR A 151 -9.62 0.97 8.61
C TYR A 151 -10.44 -0.31 8.78
N VAL A 152 -9.77 -1.47 8.91
CA VAL A 152 -10.45 -2.77 9.08
C VAL A 152 -11.00 -2.95 10.49
N VAL A 153 -10.28 -2.54 11.53
CA VAL A 153 -10.74 -2.63 12.92
C VAL A 153 -12.00 -1.78 13.12
N ALA A 154 -12.03 -0.56 12.57
CA ALA A 154 -13.20 0.31 12.64
C ALA A 154 -14.44 -0.26 11.92
N ARG A 155 -14.26 -1.27 11.07
CA ARG A 155 -15.31 -1.91 10.26
C ARG A 155 -15.44 -3.41 10.52
N ALA A 156 -14.84 -3.92 11.59
CA ALA A 156 -14.73 -5.35 11.85
C ALA A 156 -16.09 -6.05 11.77
N SER A 157 -17.10 -5.54 12.49
CA SER A 157 -18.44 -6.12 12.50
C SER A 157 -19.14 -6.09 11.12
N GLU A 158 -18.91 -5.04 10.31
CA GLU A 158 -19.47 -4.94 8.96
C GLU A 158 -18.82 -5.96 8.03
N LEU A 159 -17.50 -6.12 8.13
CA LEU A 159 -16.71 -7.08 7.35
C LEU A 159 -17.10 -8.52 7.69
N THR A 160 -17.20 -8.86 8.98
CA THR A 160 -17.65 -10.19 9.42
C THR A 160 -19.06 -10.50 8.91
N ALA A 161 -19.99 -9.55 9.06
CA ALA A 161 -21.37 -9.75 8.61
C ALA A 161 -21.46 -9.94 7.09
N ALA A 162 -20.65 -9.22 6.31
CA ALA A 162 -20.60 -9.36 4.87
C ALA A 162 -20.00 -10.71 4.44
N PHE A 163 -18.94 -11.17 5.09
CA PHE A 163 -18.33 -12.48 4.86
C PHE A 163 -19.29 -13.64 5.15
N LEU A 164 -20.03 -13.58 6.27
CA LEU A 164 -20.99 -14.63 6.62
C LEU A 164 -22.22 -14.68 5.68
N ALA A 165 -22.43 -13.64 4.88
CA ALA A 165 -23.54 -13.53 3.95
C ALA A 165 -23.18 -13.91 2.49
N SER A 166 -21.89 -14.02 2.17
CA SER A 166 -21.39 -14.52 0.87
C SER A 166 -21.33 -16.04 0.83
#